data_AF-A0A7V4Y1H2-F1
#
_entry.id   AF-A0A7V4Y1H2-F1
#
_cell.length_a   1.000
_cell.length_b   1.000
_cell.length_c   1.000
_cell.angle_alpha   90.00
_cell.angle_beta   90.00
_cell.angle_gamma   90.00
#
_symmetry.space_group_name_H-M   'P 1'
#
loop_
_entity.id
_entity.type
_entity.pdbx_description
1 polymer ?
#
loop_
_entity_poly.entity_id
_entity_poly.type
_entity_poly.pdbx_seq_one_letter_code
_entity_poly.pdbx_strand_id
1 'polypeptide(L)'
;YHSGKLYDVDTNLALGIRHLDALLRRYGKLEPALAAYNAGASRTDLWLKEFGAEDMAKFVECIPFTETRNYIKQVLTNKAHYSRLLSQQEPNMSLQ
;
A
#
# COMPACT_ATOMS: atom_id res chain seq x y z
N TYR A 1 3.85 -16.70 20.78
CA TYR A 1 3.06 -16.49 19.56
C TYR A 1 3.26 -17.68 18.64
N HIS A 2 2.20 -18.39 18.25
CA HIS A 2 2.31 -19.55 17.35
C HIS A 2 2.19 -19.06 15.90
N SER A 3 3.27 -19.17 15.11
CA SER A 3 3.34 -18.74 13.71
C SER A 3 2.26 -19.38 12.81
N GLY A 4 1.63 -20.47 13.25
CA GLY A 4 0.51 -21.12 12.56
C GLY A 4 -0.72 -20.23 12.31
N LYS A 5 -0.97 -19.22 13.15
CA LYS A 5 -2.13 -18.30 12.99
C LYS A 5 -1.98 -17.30 11.83
N LEU A 6 -0.79 -17.14 11.26
CA LEU A 6 -0.60 -16.30 10.07
C LEU A 6 -1.11 -16.95 8.78
N TYR A 7 -1.34 -18.27 8.81
CA TYR A 7 -1.93 -19.01 7.69
C TYR A 7 -3.46 -19.03 7.74
N ASP A 8 -4.05 -18.55 8.84
CA ASP A 8 -5.47 -18.28 8.91
C ASP A 8 -5.79 -16.98 8.14
N VAL A 9 -6.67 -17.09 7.15
CA VAL A 9 -6.95 -16.00 6.20
C VAL A 9 -7.50 -14.77 6.92
N ASP A 10 -8.46 -14.97 7.83
CA ASP A 10 -9.11 -13.87 8.54
C ASP A 10 -8.14 -13.14 9.46
N THR A 11 -7.31 -13.90 10.19
CA THR A 11 -6.27 -13.33 11.05
C THR A 11 -5.22 -12.56 10.25
N ASN A 12 -4.74 -13.14 9.14
CA ASN A 12 -3.74 -12.48 8.28
C ASN A 12 -4.29 -11.17 7.70
N LEU A 13 -5.52 -11.19 7.19
CA LEU A 13 -6.18 -10.04 6.61
C LEU A 13 -6.39 -8.93 7.65
N ALA A 14 -6.90 -9.27 8.84
CA ALA A 14 -7.12 -8.30 9.91
C ALA A 14 -5.81 -7.63 10.37
N LEU A 15 -4.73 -8.40 10.51
CA LEU A 15 -3.42 -7.87 10.88
C LEU A 15 -2.83 -7.00 9.77
N GLY A 16 -2.93 -7.45 8.50
CA GLY A 16 -2.46 -6.69 7.34
C GLY A 16 -3.16 -5.35 7.19
N ILE A 17 -4.50 -5.32 7.30
CA ILE A 17 -5.29 -4.09 7.25
C ILE A 17 -4.89 -3.14 8.37
N ARG A 18 -4.80 -3.64 9.61
CA ARG A 18 -4.39 -2.81 10.75
C ARG A 18 -2.98 -2.24 10.58
N HIS A 19 -2.06 -3.04 10.06
CA HIS A 19 -0.70 -2.59 9.81
C HIS A 19 -0.66 -1.51 8.72
N LEU A 20 -1.36 -1.71 7.61
CA LEU A 20 -1.45 -0.74 6.53
C LEU A 20 -2.12 0.57 6.99
N ASP A 21 -3.21 0.51 7.77
CA ASP A 21 -3.87 1.68 8.35
C ASP A 21 -2.91 2.49 9.23
N ALA A 22 -2.11 1.83 10.07
CA ALA A 22 -1.10 2.50 10.88
C ALA A 22 -0.04 3.21 10.04
N LEU A 23 0.40 2.61 8.92
CA LEU A 23 1.36 3.23 8.00
C LEU A 23 0.74 4.41 7.24
N LEU A 24 -0.51 4.28 6.78
CA LEU A 24 -1.23 5.37 6.12
C LEU A 24 -1.40 6.57 7.06
N ARG A 25 -1.77 6.35 8.32
CA ARG A 25 -1.83 7.41 9.34
C ARG A 25 -0.48 8.06 9.60
N ARG A 26 0.59 7.27 9.61
CA ARG A 26 1.95 7.76 9.87
C ARG A 26 2.46 8.66 8.73
N TYR A 27 2.29 8.24 7.49
CA TYR A 27 2.90 8.91 6.34
C TYR A 27 1.97 9.88 5.60
N GLY A 28 0.65 9.75 5.77
CA GLY A 28 -0.35 10.61 5.12
C GLY A 28 -0.45 10.48 3.59
N LYS A 29 0.46 9.71 2.96
CA LYS A 29 0.50 9.43 1.52
C LYS A 29 0.64 7.93 1.29
N LEU A 30 0.10 7.46 0.17
CA LEU A 30 -0.02 6.03 -0.12
C LEU A 30 1.34 5.40 -0.48
N GLU A 31 2.16 6.11 -1.26
CA GLU A 31 3.44 5.65 -1.77
C GLU A 31 4.44 5.32 -0.64
N PRO A 32 4.73 6.23 0.31
CA PRO A 32 5.58 5.89 1.47
C PRO A 32 4.94 4.84 2.39
N ALA A 33 3.61 4.79 2.53
CA ALA A 33 2.96 3.73 3.29
C ALA A 33 3.20 2.34 2.66
N LEU A 34 3.10 2.23 1.33
CA LEU A 34 3.38 1.00 0.60
C LEU A 34 4.87 0.64 0.61
N ALA A 35 5.76 1.63 0.50
CA ALA A 35 7.19 1.44 0.67
C ALA A 35 7.51 0.87 2.06
N ALA A 36 6.90 1.41 3.11
CA ALA A 36 7.12 0.95 4.49
C ALA A 36 6.52 -0.44 4.73
N TYR A 37 5.40 -0.77 4.11
CA TYR A 37 4.78 -2.10 4.19
C TYR A 37 5.69 -3.18 3.57
N ASN A 38 6.36 -2.87 2.45
CA ASN A 38 7.22 -3.83 1.75
C ASN A 38 8.69 -3.84 2.26
N ALA A 39 9.30 -2.66 2.45
CA ALA A 39 10.72 -2.53 2.75
C ALA A 39 11.03 -2.14 4.21
N GLY A 40 9.99 -1.81 4.99
CA GLY A 40 10.08 -1.35 6.37
C GLY A 40 10.11 0.17 6.51
N ALA A 41 9.53 0.65 7.61
CA ALA A 41 9.42 2.09 7.89
C ALA A 41 10.77 2.81 8.01
N SER A 42 11.77 2.19 8.65
CA SER A 42 13.10 2.79 8.83
C SER A 42 13.76 3.17 7.49
N ARG A 43 13.68 2.29 6.48
CA ARG A 43 14.17 2.59 5.13
C ARG A 43 13.36 3.69 4.46
N THR A 44 12.04 3.64 4.61
CA THR A 44 11.13 4.63 4.03
C THR A 44 11.40 6.02 4.58
N ASP A 45 11.64 6.15 5.89
CA ASP A 45 11.99 7.43 6.52
C ASP A 45 13.31 8.00 5.96
N LEU A 46 14.31 7.13 5.76
CA LEU A 46 15.59 7.50 5.14
C LEU A 46 15.36 8.03 3.72
N TRP A 47 14.60 7.32 2.89
CA TRP A 47 14.34 7.71 1.51
C TRP A 47 13.53 9.00 1.41
N LEU A 48 12.55 9.21 2.29
CA LEU A 48 11.81 10.47 2.34
C LEU A 48 12.72 11.65 2.71
N LYS A 49 13.66 11.43 3.63
CA LYS A 49 14.66 12.44 3.98
C LYS A 49 15.60 12.75 2.82
N GLU A 50 15.97 11.74 2.04
CA GLU A 50 16.94 11.87 0.95
C GLU A 50 16.34 12.44 -0.35
N PHE A 51 15.14 11.98 -0.73
CA PHE A 51 14.53 12.30 -2.02
C PHE A 51 13.40 13.32 -1.95
N GLY A 52 12.94 13.64 -0.73
CA GLY A 52 11.82 14.55 -0.51
C GLY A 52 10.46 13.88 -0.68
N ALA A 53 9.41 14.66 -0.43
CA ALA A 53 8.03 14.20 -0.45
C ALA A 53 7.10 15.05 -1.33
N GLU A 54 7.67 15.95 -2.12
CA GLU A 54 6.94 16.90 -2.96
C GLU A 54 6.36 16.20 -4.20
N ASP A 55 7.17 15.36 -4.85
CA ASP A 55 6.81 14.55 -6.01
C ASP A 55 6.89 13.06 -5.65
N MET A 56 5.74 12.43 -5.48
CA MET A 56 5.65 11.02 -5.13
C MET A 56 6.09 10.09 -6.27
N ALA A 57 5.92 10.48 -7.52
CA ALA A 57 6.38 9.67 -8.65
C ALA A 57 7.91 9.64 -8.66
N LYS A 58 8.55 10.81 -8.49
CA LYS A 58 10.01 10.90 -8.34
C LYS A 58 10.50 10.13 -7.11
N PHE A 59 9.85 10.30 -5.95
CA PHE A 59 10.18 9.54 -4.75
C PHE A 59 10.19 8.03 -5.02
N VAL A 60 9.15 7.49 -5.66
CA VAL A 60 9.05 6.07 -6.00
C VAL A 60 10.18 5.65 -6.95
N GLU A 61 10.48 6.42 -8.00
CA GLU A 61 11.56 6.08 -8.93
C GLU A 61 12.95 6.10 -8.27
N CYS A 62 13.16 6.94 -7.25
CA CYS A 62 14.43 7.05 -6.54
C CYS A 62 14.66 5.95 -5.48
N ILE A 63 13.63 5.21 -5.05
CA ILE A 63 13.79 4.10 -4.08
C ILE A 63 14.82 3.10 -4.63
N PRO A 64 15.91 2.76 -3.91
CA PRO A 64 16.97 1.90 -4.47
C PRO A 64 16.53 0.47 -4.83
N PHE A 65 15.56 -0.06 -4.09
CA PHE A 65 15.11 -1.43 -4.25
C PHE A 65 14.11 -1.55 -5.40
N THR A 66 14.54 -2.18 -6.50
CA THR A 66 13.70 -2.43 -7.67
C THR A 66 12.43 -3.19 -7.31
N GLU A 67 12.52 -4.16 -6.40
CA GLU A 67 11.37 -4.90 -5.88
C GLU A 67 10.34 -3.95 -5.26
N THR A 68 10.75 -3.04 -4.38
CA THR A 68 9.86 -2.08 -3.72
C THR A 68 9.23 -1.11 -4.72
N ARG A 69 9.99 -0.63 -5.71
CA ARG A 69 9.45 0.20 -6.80
C ARG A 69 8.34 -0.52 -7.55
N ASN A 70 8.60 -1.76 -7.95
CA ASN A 70 7.64 -2.59 -8.69
C ASN A 70 6.42 -2.93 -7.84
N TYR A 71 6.61 -3.24 -6.55
CA TYR A 71 5.54 -3.50 -5.61
C TYR A 71 4.56 -2.32 -5.53
N ILE A 72 5.08 -1.10 -5.33
CA ILE A 72 4.26 0.11 -5.27
C ILE A 72 3.46 0.29 -6.56
N LYS A 73 4.14 0.20 -7.72
CA LYS A 73 3.49 0.34 -9.04
C LYS A 73 2.39 -0.71 -9.26
N GLN A 74 2.64 -1.96 -8.86
CA GLN A 74 1.66 -3.04 -8.98
C GLN A 74 0.43 -2.79 -8.09
N VAL A 75 0.64 -2.40 -6.84
CA VAL A 75 -0.46 -2.12 -5.90
C VAL A 75 -1.31 -0.93 -6.37
N LEU A 76 -0.68 0.16 -6.84
CA LEU A 76 -1.41 1.32 -7.37
C LEU A 76 -2.20 0.97 -8.63
N THR A 77 -1.60 0.20 -9.54
CA THR A 77 -2.27 -0.31 -10.75
C THR A 77 -3.48 -1.17 -10.37
N ASN A 78 -3.29 -2.14 -9.47
CA ASN A 78 -4.36 -3.01 -8.99
C ASN A 78 -5.47 -2.22 -8.31
N LYS A 79 -5.13 -1.24 -7.46
CA LYS A 79 -6.10 -0.34 -6.83
C LYS A 79 -6.96 0.37 -7.88
N ALA A 80 -6.35 0.91 -8.93
CA ALA A 80 -7.09 1.56 -10.01
C ALA A 80 -8.02 0.59 -10.75
N HIS A 81 -7.56 -0.64 -11.03
CA HIS A 81 -8.40 -1.68 -11.65
C HIS A 81 -9.59 -2.07 -10.76
N TYR A 82 -9.35 -2.34 -9.47
CA TYR A 82 -10.43 -2.68 -8.54
C TYR A 82 -11.41 -1.54 -8.34
N SER A 83 -10.94 -0.29 -8.22
CA SER A 83 -11.83 0.88 -8.17
C SER A 83 -12.73 0.94 -9.40
N ARG A 84 -12.19 0.71 -10.60
CA ARG A 84 -12.98 0.67 -11.83
C ARG A 84 -14.01 -0.47 -11.81
N LEU A 85 -13.61 -1.68 -11.45
CA LEU A 85 -14.53 -2.84 -11.40
C LEU A 85 -15.67 -2.60 -10.43
N LEU A 86 -15.37 -2.09 -9.23
CA LEU A 86 -16.38 -1.76 -8.23
C LEU A 86 -17.32 -0.65 -8.71
N SER A 87 -16.79 0.42 -9.32
CA SER A 87 -17.64 1.47 -9.92
C SER A 87 -18.50 0.98 -11.10
N GLN A 88 -18.07 -0.07 -11.81
CA GLN A 88 -18.83 -0.71 -12.89
C GLN A 88 -19.86 -1.73 -12.39
N GLN A 89 -19.78 -2.17 -11.13
CA GLN A 89 -20.80 -3.00 -10.47
C GLN A 89 -21.92 -2.17 -9.82
N GLU A 90 -21.70 -0.86 -9.64
CA GLU A 90 -22.68 0.12 -9.14
C GLU A 90 -23.77 0.66 -10.13
N PRO A 91 -24.00 0.18 -11.38
CA PRO A 91 -25.15 0.61 -12.19
C PRO A 91 -26.41 -0.26 -12.09
N ASN A 92 -26.60 -1.09 -11.05
CA ASN A 92 -27.85 -1.85 -10.90
C ASN A 92 -28.39 -1.91 -9.46
N MET A 93 -28.38 -0.78 -8.76
CA MET A 93 -29.15 -0.62 -7.51
C MET A 93 -30.03 0.63 -7.55
N SER A 94 -30.89 0.70 -8.57
CA SER A 94 -32.19 1.35 -8.43
C SER A 94 -33.20 0.67 -9.34
N LEU A 95 -34.18 0.01 -8.72
CA LEU A 95 -35.62 0.03 -9.03
C LEU A 95 -36.28 -1.19 -8.38
N GLN A 96 -36.67 -1.05 -7.11
CA GLN A 96 -38.02 -1.29 -6.59
C GLN A 96 -38.11 -0.83 -5.13
#